data_AF-A0A1I3NZQ0-F1
#
_entry.id   AF-A0A1I3NZQ0-F1
#
_cell.length_a   1.000
_cell.length_b   1.000
_cell.length_c   1.000
_cell.angle_alpha   90.00
_cell.angle_beta   90.00
_cell.angle_gamma   90.00
#
_symmetry.space_group_name_H-M   'P 1'
#
loop_
_entity.id
_entity.type
_entity.pdbx_description
1 polymer ?
#
loop_
_entity_poly.entity_id
_entity_poly.type
_entity_poly.pdbx_seq_one_letter_code
_entity_poly.pdbx_strand_id
1 'polypeptide(L)'
;MSCNAYIVEYDKNKEPLLGKNMQYNIVERPSVENLKKIDTAAYYVQIFEGRYYNEGEISNPIALKFHNDGYFKRSSVKNYNRFSYRTKEMIWYGGKYKIYGDNIELEEFAPSTGSKTKIFTRLIKKGRIDGDKVIFEDKNNNTLVSVYQKKQKIE
;
A
#
# COMPACT_ATOMS: atom_id res chain seq x y z
N MET A 1 14.01 3.54 16.51
CA MET A 1 14.10 2.60 15.36
C MET A 1 14.98 3.26 14.31
N SER A 2 16.09 2.66 13.90
CA SER A 2 16.87 3.19 12.77
C SER A 2 16.01 3.05 11.52
N CYS A 3 15.67 4.18 10.90
CA CYS A 3 15.02 4.16 9.60
C CYS A 3 16.11 3.83 8.59
N ASN A 4 16.24 2.56 8.21
CA ASN A 4 17.23 2.16 7.21
C ASN A 4 16.90 2.87 5.89
N ALA A 5 17.87 3.65 5.40
CA ALA A 5 17.80 4.33 4.13
C ALA A 5 18.41 3.44 3.04
N TYR A 6 17.69 3.30 1.93
CA TYR A 6 18.05 2.46 0.79
C TYR A 6 18.28 3.31 -0.43
N ILE A 7 19.40 3.12 -1.11
CA ILE A 7 19.65 3.73 -2.42
C ILE A 7 19.06 2.80 -3.49
N VAL A 8 18.21 3.34 -4.36
CA VAL A 8 17.49 2.56 -5.37
C VAL A 8 17.97 2.85 -6.78
N GLU A 9 17.94 1.83 -7.63
CA GLU A 9 18.12 1.94 -9.07
C GLU A 9 16.80 2.23 -9.77
N TYR A 10 16.88 2.72 -11.00
CA TYR A 10 15.73 3.08 -11.81
C TYR A 10 15.79 2.32 -13.14
N ASP A 11 14.63 1.83 -13.60
CA ASP A 11 14.52 1.22 -14.92
C ASP A 11 14.54 2.27 -16.05
N LYS A 12 14.47 1.80 -17.29
CA LYS A 12 14.41 2.67 -18.49
C LYS A 12 13.20 3.62 -18.51
N ASN A 13 12.15 3.33 -17.77
CA ASN A 13 10.94 4.14 -17.64
C ASN A 13 10.99 5.08 -16.42
N LYS A 14 12.13 5.15 -15.72
CA LYS A 14 12.32 5.89 -14.47
C LYS A 14 11.43 5.39 -13.34
N GLU A 15 11.16 4.09 -13.30
CA GLU A 15 10.53 3.42 -12.17
C GLU A 15 11.60 2.92 -11.19
N PRO A 16 11.47 3.22 -9.88
CA PRO A 16 12.40 2.75 -8.88
C PRO A 16 12.21 1.26 -8.63
N LEU A 17 13.31 0.52 -8.73
CA LEU A 17 13.37 -0.93 -8.54
C LEU A 17 13.65 -1.26 -7.07
N LEU A 18 13.10 -2.38 -6.60
CA LEU A 18 13.53 -2.98 -5.34
C LEU A 18 14.99 -3.45 -5.50
N GLY A 19 15.89 -2.80 -4.77
CA GLY A 19 17.30 -3.18 -4.75
C GLY A 19 17.51 -4.57 -4.17
N LYS A 20 18.59 -5.25 -4.55
CA LYS A 20 18.94 -6.59 -4.05
C LYS A 20 19.09 -6.65 -2.53
N ASN A 21 19.43 -5.52 -1.90
CA ASN A 21 19.56 -5.35 -0.45
C ASN A 21 18.25 -4.88 0.25
N MET A 22 17.17 -4.68 -0.50
CA MET A 22 15.87 -4.25 0.02
C MET A 22 14.98 -5.46 0.31
N GLN A 23 15.15 -6.07 1.48
CA GLN A 23 14.36 -7.23 1.88
C GLN A 23 13.17 -6.84 2.76
N TYR A 24 11.96 -7.25 2.40
CA TYR A 24 10.81 -7.11 3.29
C TYR A 24 10.99 -7.90 4.59
N ASN A 25 10.57 -7.34 5.72
CA ASN A 25 10.45 -8.04 7.00
C ASN A 25 9.26 -9.00 7.01
N ILE A 26 8.17 -8.64 6.32
CA ILE A 26 7.05 -9.54 6.06
C ILE A 26 7.51 -10.55 5.02
N VAL A 27 7.86 -11.75 5.48
CA VAL A 27 8.31 -12.84 4.61
C VAL A 27 7.21 -13.87 4.36
N GLU A 28 6.36 -14.11 5.36
CA GLU A 28 5.31 -15.12 5.31
C GLU A 28 4.09 -14.65 4.50
N ARG A 29 3.50 -15.60 3.76
CA ARG A 29 2.20 -15.39 3.14
C ARG A 29 1.12 -15.44 4.21
N PRO A 30 0.03 -14.65 4.09
CA PRO A 30 -1.11 -14.80 4.98
C PRO A 30 -1.64 -16.25 4.93
N SER A 31 -1.98 -16.80 6.09
CA SER A 31 -2.58 -18.13 6.19
C SER A 31 -3.93 -18.18 5.45
N VAL A 32 -4.39 -19.38 5.10
CA VAL A 32 -5.71 -19.58 4.48
C VAL A 32 -6.82 -18.94 5.31
N GLU A 33 -6.76 -19.08 6.64
CA GLU A 33 -7.75 -18.50 7.54
C GLU A 33 -7.71 -16.97 7.52
N ASN A 34 -6.52 -16.39 7.53
CA ASN A 34 -6.34 -14.95 7.44
C ASN A 34 -6.77 -14.39 6.07
N LEU A 35 -6.58 -15.14 4.99
CA LEU A 35 -7.04 -14.77 3.65
C LEU A 35 -8.57 -14.70 3.53
N LYS A 36 -9.33 -15.44 4.35
CA LYS A 36 -10.81 -15.32 4.36
C LYS A 36 -11.28 -13.94 4.80
N LYS A 37 -10.44 -13.18 5.52
CA LYS A 37 -10.76 -11.84 6.02
C LYS A 37 -10.55 -10.75 4.97
N ILE A 38 -9.95 -11.08 3.82
CA ILE A 38 -9.70 -10.10 2.77
C ILE A 38 -10.08 -10.68 1.41
N ASP A 39 -10.99 -10.01 0.72
CA ASP A 39 -11.34 -10.36 -0.65
C ASP A 39 -10.21 -9.92 -1.61
N THR A 40 -9.42 -10.87 -2.09
CA THR A 40 -8.31 -10.63 -3.05
C THR A 40 -8.77 -10.50 -4.51
N ALA A 41 -10.05 -10.74 -4.79
CA ALA A 41 -10.67 -10.45 -6.08
C ALA A 41 -11.13 -8.99 -6.17
N ALA A 42 -11.46 -8.37 -5.03
CA ALA A 42 -11.94 -7.00 -4.94
C ALA A 42 -10.81 -5.94 -4.94
N TYR A 43 -11.26 -4.68 -5.07
CA TYR A 43 -10.46 -3.49 -4.80
C TYR A 43 -10.88 -2.89 -3.46
N TYR A 44 -9.96 -2.22 -2.78
CA TYR A 44 -10.25 -1.43 -1.59
C TYR A 44 -9.94 0.03 -1.94
N VAL A 45 -10.99 0.82 -2.13
CA VAL A 45 -10.89 2.21 -2.58
C VAL A 45 -11.02 3.13 -1.39
N GLN A 46 -10.12 4.10 -1.30
CA GLN A 46 -10.13 5.10 -0.25
C GLN A 46 -11.45 5.86 -0.25
N ILE A 47 -12.08 5.92 0.92
CA ILE A 47 -13.25 6.76 1.18
C ILE A 47 -12.86 7.86 2.17
N PHE A 48 -13.64 8.94 2.13
CA PHE A 48 -13.34 10.18 2.83
C PHE A 48 -14.40 10.40 3.90
N GLU A 49 -14.13 9.95 5.13
CA GLU A 49 -15.05 10.03 6.27
C GLU A 49 -14.40 10.85 7.41
N GLY A 50 -15.16 11.72 8.07
CA GLY A 50 -14.78 12.26 9.38
C GLY A 50 -13.77 13.41 9.43
N ARG A 51 -13.36 14.01 8.30
CA ARG A 51 -12.58 15.27 8.25
C ARG A 51 -12.70 16.01 6.92
N TYR A 52 -12.13 17.22 6.85
CA TYR A 52 -11.94 17.95 5.58
C TYR A 52 -10.85 17.28 4.74
N TYR A 53 -11.16 17.04 3.47
CA TYR A 53 -10.23 16.58 2.45
C TYR A 53 -10.25 17.58 1.32
N ASN A 54 -9.11 17.83 0.69
CA ASN A 54 -9.10 18.76 -0.43
C ASN A 54 -9.69 18.09 -1.69
N GLU A 55 -10.22 18.89 -2.61
CA GLU A 55 -10.85 18.40 -3.84
C GLU A 55 -9.90 17.53 -4.69
N GLY A 56 -8.59 17.84 -4.65
CA GLY A 56 -7.56 17.06 -5.33
C GLY A 56 -7.51 15.61 -4.82
N GLU A 57 -7.48 15.42 -3.50
CA GLU A 57 -7.50 14.12 -2.83
C GLU A 57 -8.78 13.34 -3.17
N ILE A 58 -9.94 14.00 -3.08
CA ILE A 58 -11.24 13.38 -3.35
C ILE A 58 -11.35 12.97 -4.82
N SER A 59 -10.83 13.79 -5.74
CA SER A 59 -10.93 13.56 -7.18
C SER A 59 -10.07 12.38 -7.68
N ASN A 60 -9.17 11.84 -6.86
CA ASN A 60 -8.28 10.75 -7.25
C ASN A 60 -7.90 9.85 -6.06
N PRO A 61 -8.88 9.10 -5.50
CA PRO A 61 -8.66 8.27 -4.32
C PRO A 61 -7.61 7.18 -4.59
N ILE A 62 -6.98 6.71 -3.53
CA ILE A 62 -6.07 5.55 -3.60
C ILE A 62 -6.88 4.26 -3.62
N ALA A 63 -6.50 3.34 -4.49
CA ALA A 63 -6.97 1.97 -4.51
C ALA A 63 -5.87 1.00 -4.10
N LEU A 64 -6.25 0.01 -3.30
CA LEU A 64 -5.45 -1.14 -2.93
C LEU A 64 -6.04 -2.41 -3.55
N LYS A 65 -5.18 -3.35 -3.95
CA LYS A 65 -5.58 -4.72 -4.29
C LYS A 65 -4.66 -5.70 -3.63
N PHE A 66 -5.25 -6.60 -2.84
CA PHE A 66 -4.50 -7.65 -2.14
C PHE A 66 -4.38 -8.89 -3.01
N HIS A 67 -3.25 -9.59 -2.87
CA HIS A 67 -2.97 -10.83 -3.59
C HIS A 67 -2.79 -11.98 -2.60
N ASN A 68 -3.17 -13.19 -3.02
CA ASN A 68 -3.08 -14.41 -2.18
C ASN A 68 -1.64 -14.75 -1.77
N ASP A 69 -0.64 -14.22 -2.47
CA ASP A 69 0.77 -14.45 -2.19
C ASP A 69 1.39 -13.43 -1.23
N GLY A 70 0.57 -12.63 -0.55
CA GLY A 70 1.04 -11.70 0.48
C GLY A 70 1.54 -10.36 -0.06
N TYR A 71 1.36 -10.08 -1.35
CA TYR A 71 1.62 -8.76 -1.93
C TYR A 71 0.34 -7.92 -2.03
N PHE A 72 0.49 -6.61 -2.02
CA PHE A 72 -0.58 -5.70 -2.39
C PHE A 72 -0.11 -4.72 -3.46
N LYS A 73 -1.00 -4.37 -4.38
CA LYS A 73 -0.84 -3.25 -5.31
C LYS A 73 -1.47 -2.00 -4.72
N ARG A 74 -0.81 -0.85 -4.89
CA ARG A 74 -1.30 0.48 -4.50
C ARG A 74 -1.15 1.46 -5.66
N SER A 75 -2.24 2.11 -6.04
CA SER A 75 -2.20 3.19 -7.03
C SER A 75 -3.41 4.09 -6.87
N SER A 76 -3.36 5.32 -7.39
CA SER A 76 -4.55 6.16 -7.48
C SER A 76 -5.53 5.59 -8.52
N VAL A 77 -6.83 5.69 -8.29
CA VAL A 77 -7.88 5.15 -9.19
C VAL A 77 -7.65 5.56 -10.64
N LYS A 78 -7.40 6.84 -10.93
CA LYS A 78 -7.16 7.34 -12.30
C LYS A 78 -5.96 6.69 -13.01
N ASN A 79 -4.97 6.23 -12.26
CA ASN A 79 -3.71 5.70 -12.79
C ASN A 79 -3.58 4.18 -12.63
N TYR A 80 -4.60 3.50 -12.10
CA TYR A 80 -4.48 2.11 -11.71
C TYR A 80 -4.18 1.18 -12.90
N ASN A 81 -4.85 1.44 -14.03
CA ASN A 81 -4.67 0.73 -15.29
C ASN A 81 -3.54 1.33 -16.14
N ARG A 82 -3.25 2.64 -16.01
CA ARG A 82 -2.16 3.32 -16.72
C ARG A 82 -0.79 2.71 -16.41
N PHE A 83 -0.59 2.28 -15.18
CA PHE A 83 0.65 1.66 -14.72
C PHE A 83 0.52 0.14 -14.55
N SER A 84 -0.17 -0.51 -15.48
CA SER A 84 -0.33 -1.97 -15.51
C SER A 84 0.98 -2.72 -15.71
N TYR A 85 2.00 -2.07 -16.30
CA TYR A 85 3.34 -2.62 -16.48
C TYR A 85 4.13 -2.78 -15.18
N ARG A 86 3.72 -2.15 -14.07
CA ARG A 86 4.42 -2.26 -12.79
C ARG A 86 4.28 -3.67 -12.23
N THR A 87 5.41 -4.25 -11.85
CA THR A 87 5.49 -5.59 -11.25
C THR A 87 5.89 -5.49 -9.77
N LYS A 88 5.83 -6.62 -9.05
CA LYS A 88 6.23 -6.73 -7.63
C LYS A 88 7.70 -6.39 -7.36
N GLU A 89 8.52 -6.25 -8.40
CA GLU A 89 9.92 -5.85 -8.32
C GLU A 89 10.11 -4.33 -8.32
N MET A 90 9.03 -3.57 -8.52
CA MET A 90 9.04 -2.10 -8.55
C MET A 90 8.46 -1.54 -7.26
N ILE A 91 9.10 -0.52 -6.68
CA ILE A 91 8.64 0.10 -5.43
C ILE A 91 7.24 0.73 -5.59
N TRP A 92 6.95 1.32 -6.75
CA TRP A 92 5.64 1.93 -7.02
C TRP A 92 4.51 0.94 -7.33
N TYR A 93 4.78 -0.35 -7.33
CA TYR A 93 3.71 -1.36 -7.38
C TYR A 93 2.92 -1.37 -6.07
N GLY A 94 3.62 -1.31 -4.93
CA GLY A 94 3.06 -1.49 -3.59
C GLY A 94 4.07 -2.22 -2.71
N GLY A 95 3.62 -3.25 -2.01
CA GLY A 95 4.49 -3.96 -1.07
C GLY A 95 3.91 -5.28 -0.58
N LYS A 96 4.28 -5.66 0.64
CA LYS A 96 3.80 -6.87 1.28
C LYS A 96 2.84 -6.59 2.41
N TYR A 97 1.97 -7.54 2.71
CA TYR A 97 1.05 -7.44 3.82
C TYR A 97 0.97 -8.76 4.60
N LYS A 98 0.60 -8.64 5.86
CA LYS A 98 0.18 -9.76 6.71
C LYS A 98 -1.08 -9.41 7.46
N ILE A 99 -1.85 -10.44 7.80
CA ILE A 99 -3.06 -10.35 8.61
C ILE A 99 -2.86 -11.22 9.85
N TYR A 100 -3.33 -10.76 11.00
CA TYR A 100 -3.31 -11.52 12.26
C TYR A 100 -4.48 -11.08 13.15
N GLY A 101 -5.40 -12.01 13.41
CA GLY A 101 -6.70 -11.63 13.97
C GLY A 101 -7.39 -10.67 13.00
N ASP A 102 -7.93 -9.56 13.51
CA ASP A 102 -8.57 -8.52 12.67
C ASP A 102 -7.60 -7.38 12.32
N ASN A 103 -6.31 -7.58 12.56
CA ASN A 103 -5.28 -6.59 12.23
C ASN A 103 -4.63 -6.89 10.89
N ILE A 104 -4.17 -5.84 10.23
CA ILE A 104 -3.40 -5.89 8.99
C ILE A 104 -2.18 -4.98 9.11
N GLU A 105 -1.04 -5.45 8.63
CA GLU A 105 0.17 -4.64 8.47
C GLU A 105 0.56 -4.60 7.00
N LEU A 106 0.86 -3.40 6.49
CA LEU A 106 1.47 -3.20 5.17
C LEU A 106 2.94 -2.81 5.36
N GLU A 107 3.82 -3.43 4.60
CA GLU A 107 5.20 -3.03 4.44
C GLU A 107 5.45 -2.56 3.02
N GLU A 108 5.86 -1.31 2.88
CA GLU A 108 6.20 -0.69 1.60
C GLU A 108 7.47 0.15 1.72
N PHE A 109 7.99 0.61 0.58
CA PHE A 109 9.08 1.56 0.54
C PHE A 109 8.58 2.89 -0.02
N ALA A 110 9.01 4.00 0.57
CA ALA A 110 8.66 5.34 0.14
C ALA A 110 9.92 6.21 0.03
N PRO A 111 9.92 7.24 -0.82
CA PRO A 111 11.03 8.18 -0.89
C PRO A 111 11.23 8.88 0.45
N SER A 112 12.48 9.02 0.91
CA SER A 112 12.80 9.67 2.18
C SER A 112 12.48 11.17 2.18
N THR A 113 12.58 11.81 1.02
CA THR A 113 12.43 13.26 0.84
C THR A 113 11.90 13.59 -0.56
N GLY A 114 10.58 13.81 -0.66
CA GLY A 114 9.93 14.15 -1.93
C GLY A 114 10.05 13.06 -3.00
N SER A 115 9.38 13.22 -4.14
CA SER A 115 9.26 12.15 -5.16
C SER A 115 10.48 11.95 -6.06
N LYS A 116 11.53 12.77 -5.94
CA LYS A 116 12.70 12.78 -6.85
C LYS A 116 14.01 12.25 -6.23
N THR A 117 13.95 11.66 -5.03
CA THR A 117 15.15 11.14 -4.37
C THR A 117 15.49 9.71 -4.82
N LYS A 118 16.77 9.34 -4.73
CA LYS A 118 17.21 7.94 -4.84
C LYS A 118 17.17 7.21 -3.50
N ILE A 119 16.87 7.93 -2.41
CA ILE A 119 16.89 7.41 -1.05
C ILE A 119 15.45 7.06 -0.66
N PHE A 120 15.23 5.80 -0.34
CA PHE A 120 13.95 5.27 0.07
C PHE A 120 14.05 4.75 1.50
N THR A 121 12.95 4.85 2.24
CA THR A 121 12.82 4.28 3.57
C THR A 121 11.72 3.24 3.56
N ARG A 122 11.86 2.27 4.46
CA ARG A 122 10.83 1.27 4.70
C ARG A 122 9.78 1.84 5.64
N LEU A 123 8.52 1.62 5.30
CA LEU A 123 7.36 2.00 6.09
C LEU A 123 6.55 0.78 6.47
N ILE A 124 6.11 0.75 7.73
CA ILE A 124 5.12 -0.21 8.23
C ILE A 124 3.86 0.55 8.60
N LYS A 125 2.77 0.30 7.88
CA LYS A 125 1.43 0.81 8.21
C LYS A 125 0.66 -0.26 8.95
N LYS A 126 0.07 0.11 10.07
CA LYS A 126 -0.78 -0.77 10.87
C LYS A 126 -2.23 -0.36 10.68
N GLY A 127 -3.10 -1.35 10.62
CA GLY A 127 -4.53 -1.13 10.47
C GLY A 127 -5.34 -2.31 10.97
N ARG A 128 -6.65 -2.18 10.80
CA ARG A 128 -7.63 -3.21 11.12
C ARG A 128 -8.59 -3.44 9.97
N ILE A 129 -9.13 -4.64 9.90
CA ILE A 129 -10.19 -5.05 8.99
C ILE A 129 -11.50 -4.98 9.78
N ASP A 130 -12.50 -4.32 9.22
CA ASP A 130 -13.82 -4.12 9.83
C ASP A 130 -14.90 -4.31 8.74
N GLY A 131 -15.39 -5.55 8.64
CA GLY A 131 -16.29 -5.97 7.56
C GLY A 131 -15.69 -5.68 6.18
N ASP A 132 -16.33 -4.77 5.44
CA ASP A 132 -15.91 -4.36 4.10
C ASP A 132 -14.90 -3.21 4.10
N LYS A 133 -14.41 -2.79 5.27
CA LYS A 133 -13.45 -1.69 5.41
C LYS A 133 -12.09 -2.19 5.87
N VAL A 134 -11.04 -1.52 5.40
CA VAL A 134 -9.69 -1.58 5.95
C VAL A 134 -9.32 -0.18 6.43
N ILE A 135 -8.92 -0.08 7.70
CA ILE A 135 -8.72 1.18 8.40
C ILE A 135 -7.26 1.25 8.85
N PHE A 136 -6.49 2.19 8.31
CA PHE A 136 -5.09 2.41 8.68
C PHE A 136 -4.95 3.64 9.57
N GLU A 137 -4.20 3.48 10.65
CA GLU A 137 -3.79 4.57 11.54
C GLU A 137 -2.53 5.22 10.99
N ASP A 138 -2.57 6.53 10.73
CA ASP A 138 -1.37 7.28 10.36
C ASP A 138 -0.64 7.72 11.63
N LYS A 139 0.37 6.95 12.04
CA LYS A 139 1.11 7.18 13.29
C LYS A 139 1.83 8.53 13.38
N ASN A 140 1.98 9.24 12.27
CA ASN A 140 2.65 10.55 12.25
C ASN A 140 1.70 11.71 12.62
N ASN A 141 0.39 11.49 12.62
CA ASN A 141 -0.60 12.44 13.10
C ASN A 141 -1.74 11.65 13.74
N ASN A 142 -1.86 11.71 15.08
CA ASN A 142 -2.89 11.03 15.91
C ASN A 142 -4.36 11.34 15.54
N THR A 143 -4.62 11.99 14.40
CA THR A 143 -5.91 12.41 13.85
C THR A 143 -6.15 11.93 12.43
N LEU A 144 -5.16 11.36 11.73
CA LEU A 144 -5.33 10.97 10.32
C LEU A 144 -5.56 9.46 10.20
N VAL A 145 -6.81 9.09 9.92
CA VAL A 145 -7.20 7.73 9.56
C VAL A 145 -7.38 7.66 8.04
N SER A 146 -6.88 6.59 7.42
CA SER A 146 -7.21 6.25 6.03
C SER A 146 -8.16 5.06 6.01
N VAL A 147 -9.36 5.26 5.48
CA VAL A 147 -10.38 4.22 5.37
C VAL A 147 -10.49 3.80 3.91
N TYR A 148 -10.46 2.49 3.68
CA TYR A 148 -10.63 1.90 2.36
C TYR A 148 -11.82 0.96 2.39
N GLN A 149 -12.76 1.13 1.47
CA GLN A 149 -13.94 0.28 1.36
C GLN A 149 -13.83 -0.67 0.17
N LYS A 150 -14.27 -1.92 0.36
CA LYS A 150 -14.35 -2.94 -0.66
C LYS A 150 -15.24 -2.50 -1.83
N LYS A 151 -14.76 -2.67 -3.06
CA LYS A 151 -15.46 -2.40 -4.32
C LYS A 151 -15.14 -3.52 -5.32
N GLN A 152 -16.14 -3.96 -6.07
CA GLN A 152 -15.96 -5.00 -7.10
C GLN A 152 -15.29 -4.46 -8.38
N LYS A 153 -15.35 -3.14 -8.58
CA LYS A 153 -14.74 -2.45 -9.71
C LYS A 153 -13.99 -1.23 -9.23
N ILE A 154 -13.05 -0.80 -10.07
CA ILE A 154 -12.29 0.43 -9.89
C ILE A 154 -12.90 1.47 -10.83
N GLU A 155 -14.00 2.07 -10.37
CA GLU A 155 -14.78 3.10 -11.09
C GLU A 155 -14.94 4.32 -10.17
#